data_AF-A0AAE3JH67-F1
#
_entry.id   AF-A0AAE3JH67-F1
#
_cell.length_a   1.000
_cell.length_b   1.000
_cell.length_c   1.000
_cell.angle_alpha   90.00
_cell.angle_beta   90.00
_cell.angle_gamma   90.00
#
_symmetry.space_group_name_H-M   'P 1'
#
loop_
_entity.id
_entity.type
_entity.pdbx_description
1 polymer ?
#
loop_
_entity_poly.entity_id
_entity_poly.type
_entity_poly.pdbx_seq_one_letter_code
_entity_poly.pdbx_strand_id
1 'polypeptide(L)'
;MNIGERIFEKISTGLCESKALIMIISKDYLKSVCCTDEWGAFYGKALHDKSCVIYPIIIDDSAPPALISQIKYLRFNGDEYASALSTLLRSLRKQFSK
;
A
#
# COMPACT_ATOMS: atom_id res chain seq x y z
N MET A 1 -12.93 5.01 11.90
CA MET A 1 -11.88 6.01 12.20
C MET A 1 -12.58 7.13 12.93
N ASN A 2 -12.14 7.45 14.15
CA ASN A 2 -12.79 8.44 15.00
C ASN A 2 -12.10 9.80 14.88
N ILE A 3 -12.84 10.88 15.13
CA ILE A 3 -12.29 12.23 15.19
C ILE A 3 -11.27 12.29 16.33
N GLY A 4 -10.07 12.83 16.04
CA GLY A 4 -8.97 12.95 16.99
C GLY A 4 -7.98 11.77 17.00
N GLU A 5 -8.22 10.72 16.21
CA GLU A 5 -7.27 9.62 16.11
C GLU A 5 -5.96 10.03 15.42
N ARG A 6 -4.83 9.65 16.02
CA ARG A 6 -3.50 9.81 15.43
C ARG A 6 -3.27 8.70 14.41
N ILE A 7 -3.71 8.95 13.18
CA ILE A 7 -3.60 8.01 12.05
C ILE A 7 -2.14 7.53 11.87
N PHE A 8 -1.17 8.43 12.09
CA PHE A 8 0.26 8.13 11.99
C PHE A 8 0.71 7.03 12.96
N GLU A 9 0.40 7.16 14.25
CA GLU A 9 0.83 6.18 15.26
C GLU A 9 0.24 4.80 14.98
N LYS A 10 -1.04 4.74 14.60
CA LYS A 10 -1.69 3.47 14.25
C LYS A 10 -1.06 2.81 13.02
N ILE A 11 -0.75 3.59 11.98
CA ILE A 11 -0.10 3.03 10.78
C ILE A 11 1.35 2.63 11.08
N SER A 12 2.07 3.41 11.89
CA SER A 12 3.43 3.07 12.29
C SER A 12 3.51 1.78 13.09
N THR A 13 2.65 1.62 14.11
CA THR A 13 2.57 0.37 14.87
C THR A 13 2.18 -0.80 13.96
N GLY A 14 1.16 -0.60 13.12
CA GLY A 14 0.74 -1.63 12.17
C GLY A 14 1.84 -2.07 11.22
N LEU A 15 2.70 -1.15 10.75
CA LEU A 15 3.83 -1.47 9.88
C LEU A 15 4.95 -2.22 10.59
N CYS A 16 5.27 -1.87 11.83
CA CYS A 16 6.28 -2.57 12.61
C CYS A 16 5.88 -4.02 12.93
N GLU A 17 4.59 -4.27 13.13
CA GLU A 17 4.07 -5.58 13.52
C GLU A 17 3.66 -6.46 12.33
N SER A 18 3.42 -5.84 11.17
CA SER A 18 2.95 -6.55 9.98
C SER A 18 4.10 -7.01 9.10
N LYS A 19 3.94 -8.20 8.52
CA LYS A 19 4.87 -8.74 7.52
C LYS A 19 4.53 -8.30 6.09
N ALA A 20 3.33 -7.73 5.89
CA ALA A 20 2.89 -7.17 4.64
C ALA A 20 2.06 -5.91 4.83
N LEU A 21 2.21 -4.98 3.89
CA LEU A 21 1.39 -3.78 3.74
C LEU A 21 0.70 -3.83 2.38
N ILE A 22 -0.62 -3.71 2.37
CA ILE A 22 -1.39 -3.52 1.14
C ILE A 22 -1.72 -2.03 1.04
N MET A 23 -1.10 -1.34 0.07
CA MET A 23 -1.36 0.07 -0.16
C MET A 23 -2.43 0.23 -1.22
N ILE A 24 -3.54 0.88 -0.86
CA ILE A 24 -4.62 1.21 -1.80
C ILE A 24 -4.45 2.64 -2.29
N ILE A 25 -4.27 2.80 -3.59
CA ILE A 25 -4.03 4.08 -4.26
C ILE A 25 -5.25 4.42 -5.10
N SER A 26 -5.80 5.59 -4.80
CA SER A 26 -6.91 6.21 -5.50
C SER A 26 -6.69 7.71 -5.59
N LYS A 27 -7.53 8.41 -6.36
CA LYS A 27 -7.55 9.87 -6.44
C LYS A 27 -7.71 10.52 -5.06
N ASP A 28 -8.51 9.92 -4.19
CA ASP A 28 -8.73 10.42 -2.84
C ASP A 28 -7.52 10.19 -1.94
N TYR A 29 -6.86 9.03 -2.06
CA TYR A 29 -5.60 8.78 -1.36
C TYR A 29 -4.54 9.82 -1.75
N LEU A 30 -4.39 10.10 -3.05
CA LEU A 30 -3.41 11.07 -3.57
C LEU A 30 -3.69 12.51 -3.14
N LYS A 31 -4.95 12.86 -2.83
CA LYS A 31 -5.34 14.17 -2.29
C LYS A 31 -5.31 14.23 -0.76
N SER A 32 -5.19 13.09 -0.10
CA SER A 32 -5.23 12.99 1.35
C SER A 32 -3.89 13.39 1.98
N VAL A 33 -3.95 13.69 3.29
CA VAL A 33 -2.75 13.90 4.11
C VAL A 33 -1.80 12.69 4.11
N CYS A 34 -2.26 11.50 3.72
CA CYS A 34 -1.43 10.30 3.63
C CYS A 34 -0.48 10.30 2.43
N CYS A 35 -0.64 11.23 1.49
CA CYS A 35 0.24 11.41 0.33
C CYS A 35 1.18 12.63 0.46
N THR A 36 1.25 13.25 1.65
CA THR A 36 2.17 14.37 1.92
C THR A 36 3.60 13.88 2.13
N ASP A 37 4.56 14.80 2.05
CA ASP A 37 6.00 14.50 2.16
C ASP A 37 6.38 13.77 3.45
N GLU A 38 5.69 14.05 4.56
CA GLU A 38 5.90 13.36 5.85
C GLU A 38 5.57 11.87 5.76
N TRP A 39 4.43 11.54 5.16
CA TRP A 39 4.04 10.15 4.93
C TRP A 39 4.91 9.49 3.87
N GLY A 40 5.28 10.23 2.82
CA GLY A 40 6.21 9.76 1.78
C GLY A 40 7.56 9.33 2.34
N ALA A 41 8.16 10.13 3.24
CA ALA A 41 9.43 9.79 3.88
C ALA A 41 9.30 8.56 4.80
N PHE A 42 8.20 8.47 5.54
CA PHE A 42 7.92 7.34 6.43
C PHE A 42 7.71 6.04 5.64
N TYR A 43 6.89 6.06 4.58
CA TYR A 43 6.78 4.92 3.67
C TYR A 43 8.11 4.62 2.98
N GLY A 44 8.89 5.64 2.59
CA GLY A 44 10.25 5.48 2.08
C GLY A 44 11.09 4.58 2.98
N LYS A 45 11.11 4.88 4.28
CA LYS A 45 11.81 4.05 5.28
C LYS A 45 11.24 2.63 5.35
N ALA A 46 9.92 2.47 5.35
CA ALA A 46 9.26 1.15 5.36
C ALA A 46 9.52 0.34 4.07
N LEU A 47 9.64 1.00 2.91
CA LEU A 47 9.98 0.39 1.61
C LEU A 47 11.43 -0.13 1.59
N HIS A 48 12.32 0.50 2.34
CA HIS A 48 13.70 0.03 2.50
C HIS A 48 13.84 -1.07 3.58
N ASP A 49 12.87 -1.20 4.48
CA ASP A 49 12.82 -2.26 5.47
C ASP A 49 12.32 -3.56 4.85
N LYS A 50 13.21 -4.55 4.73
CA LYS A 50 12.90 -5.86 4.11
C LYS A 50 11.99 -6.73 4.98
N SER A 51 11.68 -6.32 6.21
CA SER A 51 10.82 -7.09 7.11
C SER A 51 9.33 -7.03 6.73
N CYS A 52 8.92 -6.01 5.96
CA CYS A 52 7.54 -5.81 5.53
C CYS A 52 7.44 -5.72 4.00
N VAL A 53 6.71 -6.65 3.38
CA VAL A 53 6.52 -6.65 1.92
C VAL A 53 5.35 -5.74 1.54
N ILE A 54 5.59 -4.82 0.60
CA ILE A 54 4.59 -3.84 0.17
C ILE A 54 3.93 -4.29 -1.13
N TYR A 55 2.60 -4.26 -1.15
CA TYR A 55 1.73 -4.58 -2.28
C TYR A 55 0.91 -3.35 -2.67
N PRO A 56 1.38 -2.52 -3.62
CA PRO A 56 0.62 -1.37 -4.07
C PRO A 56 -0.48 -1.79 -5.05
N ILE A 57 -1.67 -1.25 -4.85
CA ILE A 57 -2.87 -1.53 -5.64
C ILE A 57 -3.51 -0.21 -6.04
N ILE A 58 -3.63 0.04 -7.34
CA ILE A 58 -4.33 1.20 -7.88
C ILE A 58 -5.76 0.77 -8.26
N ILE A 59 -6.76 1.44 -7.71
CA ILE A 59 -8.18 1.05 -7.88
C ILE A 59 -8.97 1.96 -8.82
N ASP A 60 -8.33 2.96 -9.40
CA ASP A 60 -8.91 3.87 -10.39
C ASP A 60 -7.90 4.19 -11.49
N ASP A 61 -8.10 5.29 -12.21
CA ASP A 61 -7.24 5.83 -13.27
C ASP A 61 -6.04 6.63 -12.73
N SER A 62 -5.75 6.58 -11.42
CA SER A 62 -4.60 7.27 -10.83
C SER A 62 -3.29 6.79 -11.44
N ALA A 63 -2.37 7.76 -11.59
CA ALA A 63 -0.97 7.48 -11.87
C ALA A 63 -0.29 6.93 -10.59
N PRO A 64 0.67 6.00 -10.71
CA PRO A 64 1.45 5.56 -9.56
C PRO A 64 2.26 6.75 -8.99
N PRO A 65 2.20 7.02 -7.68
CA PRO A 65 3.02 8.06 -7.07
C PRO A 65 4.50 7.66 -7.10
N ALA A 66 5.39 8.66 -7.11
CA ALA A 66 6.84 8.47 -7.16
C ALA A 66 7.36 7.49 -6.08
N LEU A 67 6.72 7.52 -4.90
CA LEU A 67 6.96 6.64 -3.76
C LEU A 67 7.00 5.14 -4.13
N ILE A 68 6.15 4.69 -5.05
CA ILE A 68 6.06 3.29 -5.46
C ILE A 68 6.57 3.05 -6.89
N SER A 69 7.20 4.05 -7.52
CA SER A 69 7.65 3.97 -8.92
C SER A 69 8.64 2.83 -9.19
N GLN A 70 9.38 2.41 -8.16
CA GLN A 70 10.35 1.31 -8.22
C GLN A 70 9.75 -0.05 -7.83
N ILE A 71 8.45 -0.11 -7.51
CA ILE A 71 7.78 -1.32 -7.04
C ILE A 71 6.70 -1.73 -8.03
N LYS A 72 6.64 -3.02 -8.33
CA LYS A 72 5.58 -3.59 -9.15
C LYS A 72 4.25 -3.47 -8.40
N TYR A 73 3.29 -2.79 -9.03
CA TYR A 73 1.94 -2.62 -8.50
C TYR A 73 0.91 -3.44 -9.28
N LEU A 74 -0.26 -3.65 -8.67
CA LEU A 74 -1.45 -4.16 -9.33
C LEU A 74 -2.38 -3.01 -9.68
N ARG A 75 -3.10 -3.13 -10.80
CA ARG A 75 -4.21 -2.23 -11.12
C ARG A 75 -5.50 -3.05 -11.09
N PHE A 76 -6.49 -2.54 -10.37
CA PHE A 76 -7.83 -3.09 -10.31
C PHE A 76 -8.70 -2.20 -11.21
N ASN A 77 -8.62 -2.44 -12.52
CA ASN A 77 -9.55 -1.88 -13.50
C ASN A 77 -10.78 -2.81 -13.58
N GLY A 78 -11.92 -2.27 -14.02
CA GLY A 78 -13.22 -2.96 -13.94
C GLY A 78 -13.21 -4.39 -14.51
N ASP A 79 -12.61 -4.58 -15.68
CA ASP A 79 -12.64 -5.87 -16.38
C ASP A 79 -11.64 -6.90 -15.84
N GLU A 80 -10.62 -6.49 -15.07
CA GLU A 80 -9.55 -7.38 -14.60
C GLU A 80 -9.54 -7.58 -13.08
N TYR A 81 -10.57 -7.10 -12.35
CA TYR A 81 -10.65 -7.21 -10.89
C TYR A 81 -10.38 -8.63 -10.37
N ALA A 82 -11.05 -9.63 -10.95
CA ALA A 82 -10.89 -11.03 -10.52
C ALA A 82 -9.45 -11.56 -10.76
N SER A 83 -8.82 -11.14 -11.86
CA SER A 83 -7.44 -11.51 -12.21
C SER A 83 -6.43 -10.84 -11.26
N ALA A 84 -6.63 -9.56 -10.97
CA ALA A 84 -5.80 -8.79 -10.06
C ALA A 84 -5.90 -9.33 -8.63
N LEU A 85 -7.11 -9.63 -8.15
CA LEU A 85 -7.33 -10.28 -6.85
C LEU A 85 -6.68 -11.65 -6.78
N SER A 86 -6.84 -12.50 -7.80
CA SER A 86 -6.19 -13.82 -7.86
C SER A 86 -4.66 -13.70 -7.80
N THR A 87 -4.10 -12.67 -8.43
CA THR A 87 -2.66 -12.39 -8.40
C THR A 87 -2.18 -11.91 -7.03
N LEU A 88 -2.95 -11.06 -6.36
CA LEU A 88 -2.69 -10.64 -4.98
C LEU A 88 -2.69 -11.85 -4.03
N LEU A 89 -3.75 -12.66 -4.07
CA LEU A 89 -3.90 -13.84 -3.21
C LEU A 89 -2.76 -14.84 -3.43
N ARG A 90 -2.36 -15.09 -4.68
CA ARG A 90 -1.22 -15.95 -4.99
C ARG A 90 0.09 -15.40 -4.44
N SER A 91 0.31 -14.08 -4.51
CA SER A 91 1.51 -13.43 -3.97
C SER A 91 1.55 -13.52 -2.45
N LEU A 92 0.44 -13.21 -1.77
CA LEU A 92 0.30 -13.36 -0.32
C LEU A 92 0.52 -14.80 0.12
N ARG A 93 -0.07 -15.77 -0.60
CA ARG A 93 0.12 -17.19 -0.30
C ARG A 93 1.59 -17.59 -0.43
N LYS A 94 2.30 -17.15 -1.48
CA LYS A 94 3.72 -17.45 -1.65
C LYS A 94 4.58 -16.85 -0.54
N GLN A 95 4.23 -15.65 -0.07
CA GLN A 95 5.01 -14.94 0.95
C GLN A 95 4.77 -15.48 2.37
N PHE A 96 3.57 -15.99 2.66
CA PHE A 96 3.14 -16.34 4.03
C PHE A 96 2.72 -17.79 4.24
N SER A 97 2.69 -18.61 3.19
CA SER A 97 2.64 -20.06 3.38
C SER A 97 4.03 -20.53 3.74
N LYS A 98 4.14 -21.19 4.90
CA LYS A 98 5.39 -21.77 5.43
C LYS A 98 6.15 -22.57 4.38
#